data_AF-A0A2D8VQ40-F1
#
_entry.id   AF-A0A2D8VQ40-F1
#
_cell.length_a   1.000
_cell.length_b   1.000
_cell.length_c   1.000
_cell.angle_alpha   90.00
_cell.angle_beta   90.00
_cell.angle_gamma   90.00
#
_symmetry.space_group_name_H-M   'P 1'
#
loop_
_entity.id
_entity.type
_entity.pdbx_description
1 polymer ?
#
loop_
_entity_poly.entity_id
_entity_poly.type
_entity_poly.pdbx_seq_one_letter_code
_entity_poly.pdbx_strand_id
1 'polypeptide(L)' 'MTNEQTFNFEDSMKRLEEIVKSLESENHSLEKNLQLFEEGLKLSKDLKKHLDGAERKIEILTKDVEGNVKLEEFKEDEK' A
#
# COMPACT_ATOMS: atom_id res chain seq x y z
N MET A 1 23.64 -2.45 -11.04
CA MET A 1 23.10 -1.91 -9.77
C MET A 1 21.61 -1.77 -9.95
N THR A 2 20.84 -2.77 -9.52
CA THR A 2 19.38 -2.78 -9.62
C THR A 2 18.85 -1.82 -8.56
N ASN A 3 18.44 -0.64 -9.01
CA ASN A 3 17.80 0.37 -8.17
C ASN A 3 16.37 -0.11 -7.88
N GLU A 4 16.22 -1.07 -6.97
CA GLU A 4 14.92 -1.42 -6.41
C GLU A 4 14.50 -0.25 -5.54
N GLN A 5 13.65 0.61 -6.09
CA GLN A 5 12.91 1.61 -5.33
C GLN A 5 12.00 0.86 -4.36
N THR A 6 12.51 0.52 -3.17
CA THR A 6 11.73 -0.01 -2.06
C THR A 6 10.62 0.97 -1.75
N PHE A 7 9.37 0.50 -1.87
CA PHE A 7 8.19 1.25 -1.48
C PHE A 7 8.36 1.75 -0.03
N ASN A 8 8.37 3.08 0.15
CA ASN A 8 8.41 3.69 1.47
C ASN A 8 6.98 4.04 1.89
N PHE A 9 6.49 3.35 2.92
CA PHE A 9 5.14 3.53 3.46
C PHE A 9 4.94 4.95 4.03
N GLU A 10 5.90 5.44 4.82
CA GLU A 10 5.81 6.75 5.49
C GLU A 10 5.77 7.90 4.46
N ASP A 11 6.63 7.85 3.46
CA ASP A 11 6.66 8.85 2.39
C ASP A 11 5.36 8.81 1.57
N SER A 12 4.85 7.61 1.28
CA SER A 12 3.61 7.43 0.52
C SER A 12 2.38 7.90 1.31
N MET A 13 2.36 7.66 2.63
CA MET A 13 1.31 8.13 3.53
C MET A 13 1.32 9.66 3.62
N LYS A 14 2.51 10.26 3.82
CA LYS A 14 2.68 11.71 3.83
C LYS A 14 2.21 12.35 2.52
N ARG A 15 2.53 11.73 1.38
CA ARG A 15 2.07 12.21 0.08
C ARG A 15 0.54 12.14 -0.05
N LEU A 16 -0.08 11.07 0.44
CA LEU A 16 -1.54 10.95 0.43
C LEU A 16 -2.20 12.06 1.29
N GLU A 17 -1.64 12.38 2.45
CA GLU A 17 -2.12 13.49 3.28
C GLU A 17 -2.00 14.86 2.58
N GLU A 18 -0.89 15.10 1.87
CA GLU A 18 -0.71 16.32 1.08
C GLU A 18 -1.74 16.43 -0.06
N ILE A 19 -2.06 15.31 -0.72
CA ILE A 19 -3.08 15.26 -1.76
C ILE A 19 -4.45 15.59 -1.18
N VAL A 20 -4.83 15.00 -0.05
CA VAL A 20 -6.12 15.28 0.63
C VAL A 20 -6.22 16.77 0.96
N LYS A 21 -5.19 17.34 1.59
CA LYS A 21 -5.14 18.78 1.89
C LYS A 21 -5.25 19.66 0.64
N SER A 22 -4.64 19.23 -0.46
CA SER A 22 -4.68 19.95 -1.73
C SER A 22 -6.08 19.91 -2.35
N LEU A 23 -6.75 18.75 -2.31
CA LEU A 23 -8.12 18.56 -2.82
C LEU A 23 -9.17 19.33 -2.02
N GLU A 24 -8.93 19.57 -0.73
CA GLU A 24 -9.78 20.42 0.12
C GLU A 24 -9.62 21.91 -0.16
N SER A 25 -8.61 22.32 -0.94
CA SER A 25 -8.37 23.72 -1.29
C SER A 25 -9.14 24.13 -2.55
N GLU A 26 -9.73 25.33 -2.54
CA GLU A 26 -10.50 25.86 -3.67
C GLU A 26 -9.63 26.39 -4.84
N ASN A 27 -8.30 26.21 -4.78
CA ASN A 27 -7.34 26.90 -5.64
C ASN A 27 -6.82 26.07 -6.83
N HIS A 28 -7.49 24.99 -7.19
CA HIS A 28 -7.04 24.08 -8.24
C HIS A 28 -8.01 24.03 -9.41
N SER A 29 -7.46 23.91 -10.63
CA SER A 29 -8.29 23.63 -11.80
C SER A 29 -8.89 22.24 -11.70
N LEU A 30 -9.99 22.01 -12.43
CA LEU A 30 -10.64 20.71 -12.50
C LEU A 30 -9.67 19.61 -12.94
N GLU A 31 -8.85 19.86 -13.96
CA GLU A 31 -7.84 18.91 -14.44
C GLU A 31 -6.83 18.57 -13.34
N LYS A 32 -6.41 19.56 -12.55
CA LYS A 32 -5.47 19.34 -11.44
C LYS A 32 -6.10 18.51 -10.34
N ASN A 33 -7.36 18.76 -10.02
CA ASN A 33 -8.11 17.98 -9.03
C ASN A 33 -8.30 16.52 -9.47
N LEU A 34 -8.57 16.28 -10.76
CA LEU A 34 -8.67 14.93 -11.31
C LEU A 34 -7.34 14.18 -11.20
N GLN A 35 -6.21 14.83 -11.52
CA GLN A 35 -4.88 14.23 -11.37
C GLN A 35 -4.55 13.88 -9.91
N LEU A 36 -4.83 14.80 -8.98
CA LEU A 36 -4.60 14.60 -7.56
C LEU A 36 -5.47 13.43 -7.03
N PHE A 37 -6.72 13.34 -7.49
CA PHE A 37 -7.61 12.26 -7.12
C PHE A 37 -7.12 10.90 -7.62
N GLU A 38 -6.70 10.80 -8.88
CA GLU A 38 -6.11 9.56 -9.44
C GLU A 38 -4.85 9.13 -8.69
N GLU A 39 -3.96 10.09 -8.37
CA GLU A 39 -2.76 9.83 -7.58
C GLU A 39 -3.12 9.32 -6.18
N GLY A 40 -4.07 9.97 -5.51
CA GLY A 40 -4.55 9.58 -4.18
C GLY A 40 -5.16 8.18 -4.16
N LEU A 41 -5.95 7.82 -5.18
CA LEU A 41 -6.51 6.48 -5.31
C LEU A 41 -5.43 5.41 -5.45
N LYS A 42 -4.41 5.68 -6.27
CA LYS A 42 -3.28 4.77 -6.45
C LYS A 42 -2.51 4.57 -5.14
N LEU A 43 -2.14 5.66 -4.46
CA LEU A 43 -1.44 5.60 -3.18
C LEU A 43 -2.23 4.85 -2.11
N SER A 44 -3.54 5.12 -2.00
CA SER A 44 -4.42 4.42 -1.06
C SER A 44 -4.43 2.90 -1.29
N LYS A 45 -4.50 2.48 -2.57
CA LYS A 45 -4.43 1.06 -2.93
C LYS A 45 -3.09 0.42 -2.57
N ASP A 46 -1.99 1.10 -2.84
CA ASP A 46 -0.64 0.60 -2.58
C ASP A 46 -0.36 0.51 -1.07
N LEU A 47 -0.75 1.52 -0.29
CA LEU A 47 -0.67 1.52 1.18
C LEU A 47 -1.47 0.36 1.78
N LYS A 48 -2.72 0.15 1.32
CA LYS A 48 -3.54 -0.98 1.76
C LYS A 48 -2.87 -2.32 1.46
N LYS A 49 -2.36 -2.50 0.24
CA LYS A 49 -1.65 -3.73 -0.14
C LYS A 49 -0.44 -3.99 0.76
N HIS A 50 0.28 -2.94 1.15
CA HIS A 50 1.42 -3.06 2.05
C HIS A 50 0.99 -3.49 3.46
N LEU A 51 -0.09 -2.90 4.00
CA LEU A 51 -0.66 -3.29 5.29
C LEU A 51 -1.18 -4.74 5.28
N ASP A 52 -1.92 -5.14 4.24
CA ASP A 52 -2.40 -6.52 4.10
C ASP A 52 -1.23 -7.53 4.08
N GLY A 53 -0.11 -7.17 3.45
CA GLY A 53 1.11 -7.99 3.44
C GLY A 53 1.78 -8.08 4.81
N ALA A 54 1.83 -6.97 5.55
CA ALA A 54 2.36 -6.93 6.91
C ALA A 54 1.50 -7.75 7.88
N GLU A 55 0.17 -7.65 7.78
CA GLU A 55 -0.79 -8.41 8.60
C GLU A 55 -0.62 -9.92 8.39
N ARG A 56 -0.57 -10.38 7.13
CA ARG A 56 -0.31 -11.80 6.82
C ARG A 56 1.02 -12.30 7.40
N LYS A 57 2.06 -11.47 7.33
CA LYS A 57 3.37 -11.83 7.89
C LYS A 57 3.29 -11.99 9.41
N ILE A 58 2.57 -11.11 10.09
CA ILE A 58 2.30 -11.22 11.54
C ILE A 58 1.50 -12.49 11.84
N GLU A 59 0.48 -12.81 11.05
CA GLU A 59 -0.34 -14.00 11.23
C GLU A 59 0.49 -15.29 11.12
N ILE A 60 1.37 -15.39 10.11
CA ILE A 60 2.29 -16.53 9.95
C ILE A 60 3.23 -16.65 11.16
N LEU A 61 3.89 -15.55 11.53
CA LEU A 61 4.81 -15.55 12.67
C LEU A 61 4.12 -15.92 13.99
N THR A 62 2.87 -15.50 14.19
CA THR A 62 2.11 -15.83 15.40
C THR A 62 1.75 -17.32 15.45
N LYS A 63 1.31 -17.90 14.32
CA LYS A 63 1.04 -19.35 14.20
C LYS A 63 2.29 -20.19 14.43
N ASP A 64 3.44 -19.71 13.97
CA ASP A 64 4.75 -20.35 14.20
C ASP A 64 5.14 -20.34 15.69
N VAL A 65 4.90 -19.24 16.41
CA VAL A 65 5.21 -19.10 17.85
C VAL A 65 4.31 -19.99 18.71
N GLU A 66 3.06 -20.21 18.32
CA GLU A 66 2.14 -21.14 18.99
C GLU A 66 2.36 -22.62 18.59
N GLY A 67 3.37 -22.91 17.76
CA GLY A 67 3.78 -24.26 17.38
C GLY A 67 2.82 -25.00 16.45
N ASN A 68 1.83 -24.31 15.87
CA ASN A 68 0.83 -24.91 14.98
C ASN A 68 1.10 -24.53 13.52
N VAL A 69 1.93 -25.33 12.85
CA VAL A 69 2.13 -25.24 11.40
C VAL A 69 0.94 -25.89 10.69
N LYS A 70 0.08 -25.08 10.05
CA LYS A 70 -0.78 -25.57 8.98
C LYS A 70 -0.13 -25.25 7.65
N LEU A 71 0.37 -26.31 7.01
CA LEU A 71 0.72 -26.34 5.59
C LEU A 71 -0.52 -25.97 4.77
N GLU A 72 -0.48 -24.83 4.09
CA GLU A 72 -1.24 -24.65 2.85
C GLU A 72 -0.21 -24.51 1.74
N GLU A 73 -0.26 -25.45 0.80
CA GLU A 73 0.59 -25.50 -0.37
C GLU A 73 0.53 -24.17 -1.12
N PHE A 74 1.70 -23.59 -1.38
CA PHE A 74 1.83 -22.48 -2.31
C PHE A 74 1.47 -23.01 -3.70
N LYS A 75 0.20 -22.87 -4.11
CA LYS A 75 -0.16 -23.00 -5.51
C LYS A 75 0.25 -21.71 -6.20
N GLU A 76 1.40 -21.80 -6.86
CA GLU A 76 1.81 -20.88 -7.89
C GLU A 76 0.76 -21.01 -9.01
N ASP A 77 -0.19 -20.07 -9.07
CA ASP A 77 -1.10 -19.99 -10.22
C ASP A 77 -0.25 -19.61 -11.44
N GLU A 78 0.16 -20.63 -12.20
CA GLU A 78 0.57 -20.50 -13.59
C GLU A 78 -0.57 -19.88 -14.41
N LYS A 79 -0.49 -18.58 -14.71
CA LYS A 79 -0.48 -18.04 -16.09
C LYS A 79 -0.56 -16.51 -16.13
#